data_AF-A0AAW9IC77-F1
#
_entry.id   AF-A0AAW9IC77-F1
#
_cell.length_a   1.000
_cell.length_b   1.000
_cell.length_c   1.000
_cell.angle_alpha   90.00
_cell.angle_beta   90.00
_cell.angle_gamma   90.00
#
_symmetry.space_group_name_H-M   'P 1'
#
loop_
_entity.id
_entity.type
_entity.pdbx_description
1 polymer ?
#
loop_
_entity_poly.entity_id
_entity_poly.type
_entity_poly.pdbx_seq_one_letter_code
_entity_poly.pdbx_strand_id
1 'polypeptide(L)'
;YIGISSFGANVAEINGIVHPSFRRRGIFTKLIKLVIDECKKRNFNEILLLCDDKSTPAIEFIKNTEAIYSFSECRMKCLNYDIRENNKDISLVKCKNEDVDQIENLNKVFFGYVSSELILPEDEEKN
;
A
#
# COMPACT_ATOMS: atom_id res chain seq x y z
N TYR A 1 11.14 -15.19 0.53
CA TYR A 1 11.07 -13.88 -0.14
C TYR A 1 10.67 -12.83 0.89
N ILE A 2 11.21 -11.63 0.80
CA ILE A 2 10.78 -10.46 1.56
C ILE A 2 11.02 -9.24 0.67
N GLY A 3 10.09 -8.30 0.66
CA GLY A 3 10.15 -7.09 -0.15
C GLY A 3 10.11 -5.83 0.71
N ILE A 4 10.60 -4.73 0.14
CA ILE A 4 10.43 -3.37 0.65
C ILE A 4 9.75 -2.59 -0.46
N SER A 5 8.58 -2.03 -0.16
CA SER A 5 7.88 -1.06 -1.02
C SER A 5 7.81 0.30 -0.30
N SER A 6 7.63 1.37 -1.04
CA SER A 6 7.34 2.69 -0.48
C SER A 6 6.49 3.47 -1.47
N PHE A 7 5.35 3.98 -1.02
CA PHE A 7 4.36 4.66 -1.85
C PHE A 7 4.17 6.13 -1.48
N GLY A 8 5.10 6.71 -0.72
CA GLY A 8 5.03 8.08 -0.23
C GLY A 8 5.40 8.20 1.25
N ALA A 9 5.37 9.44 1.74
CA ALA A 9 5.58 9.81 3.15
C ALA A 9 6.86 9.27 3.82
N ASN A 10 7.83 8.76 3.04
CA ASN A 10 9.03 8.09 3.54
C ASN A 10 8.72 6.94 4.52
N VAL A 11 7.69 6.15 4.18
CA VAL A 11 7.28 4.94 4.92
C VAL A 11 7.70 3.70 4.13
N ALA A 12 8.32 2.73 4.81
CA ALA A 12 8.65 1.44 4.24
C ALA A 12 7.57 0.41 4.55
N GLU A 13 7.03 -0.23 3.51
CA GLU A 13 6.11 -1.34 3.64
C GLU A 13 6.84 -2.66 3.40
N ILE A 14 6.81 -3.53 4.40
CA ILE A 14 7.46 -4.84 4.37
C ILE A 14 6.40 -5.93 4.30
N ASN A 15 6.50 -6.77 3.29
CA ASN A 15 5.77 -8.03 3.22
C ASN A 15 6.72 -9.18 2.86
N GLY A 16 6.36 -10.40 3.24
CA GLY A 16 7.22 -11.54 2.93
C GLY A 16 6.62 -12.89 3.28
N ILE A 17 7.22 -13.92 2.68
CA ILE A 17 6.78 -15.30 2.83
C ILE A 17 7.97 -16.26 2.90
N VAL A 18 7.79 -17.33 3.68
CA VAL A 18 8.64 -18.52 3.64
C VAL A 18 7.78 -19.69 3.17
N HIS A 19 8.30 -20.41 2.17
CA HIS A 19 7.67 -21.61 1.64
C HIS A 19 7.30 -22.57 2.80
N PRO A 20 6.08 -23.15 2.83
CA PRO A 20 5.59 -23.94 3.96
C PRO A 20 6.57 -24.99 4.48
N SER A 21 7.21 -25.76 3.58
CA SER A 21 8.17 -26.83 3.92
C SER A 21 9.46 -26.35 4.60
N PHE A 22 9.73 -25.04 4.62
CA PHE A 22 10.95 -24.43 5.17
C PHE A 22 10.67 -23.53 6.38
N ARG A 23 9.43 -23.49 6.88
CA ARG A 23 9.05 -22.71 8.06
C ARG A 23 9.72 -23.26 9.33
N ARG A 24 9.74 -22.46 10.40
CA ARG A 24 10.32 -22.79 11.73
C ARG A 24 11.82 -23.10 11.72
N ARG A 25 12.54 -22.68 10.67
CA ARG A 25 14.00 -22.80 10.53
C ARG A 25 14.74 -21.45 10.69
N GLY A 26 14.07 -20.43 11.26
CA GLY A 26 14.66 -19.09 11.44
C GLY A 26 14.83 -18.26 10.16
N ILE A 27 14.37 -18.75 9.01
CA ILE A 27 14.56 -18.07 7.71
C ILE A 27 13.93 -16.67 7.70
N PHE A 28 12.66 -16.55 8.09
CA PHE A 28 11.98 -15.25 8.10
C PHE A 28 12.63 -14.27 9.10
N THR A 29 13.05 -14.77 10.27
CA THR A 29 13.80 -13.99 11.26
C THR A 29 15.11 -13.42 10.69
N LYS A 30 15.81 -14.18 9.85
CA LYS A 30 17.01 -13.68 9.16
C LYS A 30 16.64 -12.63 8.10
N LEU A 31 15.60 -12.88 7.31
CA LEU A 31 15.13 -11.98 6.26
C LEU A 31 14.68 -10.63 6.81
N ILE A 32 13.86 -10.61 7.87
CA ILE A 32 13.35 -9.36 8.43
C ILE A 32 14.46 -8.49 9.04
N LYS A 33 15.49 -9.10 9.65
CA LYS A 33 16.65 -8.36 10.17
C LYS A 33 17.39 -7.62 9.05
N LEU A 34 17.67 -8.33 7.94
CA LEU A 34 18.32 -7.73 6.78
C LEU A 34 17.50 -6.58 6.19
N VAL A 35 16.18 -6.74 6.13
CA VAL A 35 15.28 -5.70 5.63
C VAL A 35 15.23 -4.49 6.58
N ILE A 36 15.13 -4.70 7.89
CA ILE A 36 15.15 -3.60 8.86
C ILE A 36 16.46 -2.82 8.79
N ASP A 37 17.60 -3.51 8.66
CA ASP A 37 18.90 -2.86 8.49
C ASP A 37 18.96 -2.05 7.18
N GLU A 38 18.36 -2.58 6.11
CA GLU A 38 18.24 -1.86 4.84
C GLU A 38 17.33 -0.64 4.96
N CYS A 39 16.20 -0.75 5.66
CA CYS A 39 15.29 0.38 5.89
C CYS A 39 15.99 1.50 6.68
N LYS A 40 16.80 1.14 7.68
CA LYS A 40 17.62 2.09 8.44
C LYS A 40 18.64 2.80 7.55
N LYS A 41 19.33 2.07 6.67
CA LYS A 41 20.30 2.67 5.72
C LYS A 41 19.65 3.66 4.76
N ARG A 42 18.40 3.39 4.37
CA ARG A 42 17.61 4.26 3.48
C ARG A 42 16.94 5.42 4.22
N ASN A 43 17.10 5.51 5.54
CA ASN A 43 16.53 6.56 6.39
C ASN A 43 15.00 6.66 6.28
N PHE A 44 14.30 5.52 6.23
CA PHE A 44 12.84 5.53 6.36
C PHE A 44 12.42 6.02 7.75
N ASN A 45 11.38 6.85 7.81
CA ASN A 45 10.87 7.40 9.07
C ASN A 45 10.02 6.39 9.83
N GLU A 46 9.36 5.49 9.09
CA GLU A 46 8.44 4.48 9.62
C GLU A 46 8.57 3.18 8.83
N ILE A 47 8.29 2.06 9.51
CA ILE A 47 8.26 0.73 8.93
C ILE A 47 6.91 0.08 9.26
N LEU A 48 6.14 -0.23 8.23
CA LEU A 48 4.92 -1.03 8.32
C LEU A 48 5.25 -2.47 7.95
N LEU A 49 4.94 -3.42 8.84
CA LEU A 49 5.06 -4.85 8.60
C LEU A 49 3.68 -5.44 8.33
N LEU A 50 3.45 -5.83 7.08
CA LEU A 50 2.15 -6.30 6.60
C LEU A 50 2.04 -7.82 6.71
N CYS A 51 0.85 -8.29 7.06
CA CYS A 51 0.49 -9.70 6.95
C CYS A 51 -0.96 -9.87 6.50
N ASP A 52 -1.23 -10.99 5.83
CA ASP A 52 -2.59 -11.43 5.53
C ASP A 52 -3.32 -11.81 6.83
N ASP A 53 -4.56 -11.36 6.98
CA ASP A 53 -5.41 -11.56 8.16
C ASP A 53 -5.69 -13.03 8.46
N LYS A 54 -5.56 -13.91 7.45
CA LYS A 54 -5.75 -15.36 7.58
C LYS A 54 -4.45 -16.10 7.85
N SER A 55 -3.32 -15.41 7.87
CA SER A 55 -2.01 -16.03 8.13
C SER A 55 -1.70 -16.08 9.63
N THR A 56 -2.25 -17.09 10.32
CA THR A 56 -1.92 -17.34 11.74
C THR A 56 -0.41 -17.35 12.01
N PRO A 57 0.46 -17.98 11.19
CA PRO A 57 1.90 -17.97 11.45
C PRO A 57 2.54 -16.58 11.34
N ALA A 58 2.02 -15.70 10.48
CA ALA A 58 2.53 -14.34 10.35
C ALA A 58 2.04 -13.45 11.50
N ILE A 59 0.77 -13.56 11.87
CA ILE A 59 0.20 -12.86 13.04
C ILE A 59 0.97 -13.22 14.31
N GLU A 60 1.20 -14.52 14.56
CA GLU A 60 1.98 -14.97 15.71
C GLU A 60 3.44 -14.54 15.62
N PHE A 61 4.02 -14.48 14.42
CA PHE A 61 5.36 -13.91 14.24
C PHE A 61 5.40 -12.44 14.68
N ILE A 62 4.46 -11.60 14.20
CA ILE A 62 4.40 -10.16 14.49
C ILE A 62 4.18 -9.91 15.99
N LYS A 63 3.30 -10.67 16.64
CA LYS A 63 3.09 -10.57 18.10
C LYS A 63 4.34 -10.82 18.93
N ASN A 64 5.31 -11.55 18.39
CA ASN A 64 6.61 -11.82 19.03
C ASN A 64 7.68 -10.77 18.67
N THR A 65 7.29 -9.67 18.03
CA THR A 65 8.15 -8.50 17.78
C THR A 65 7.75 -7.33 18.68
N GLU A 66 8.53 -6.25 18.64
CA GLU A 66 8.20 -4.99 19.33
C GLU A 66 7.28 -4.08 18.49
N ALA A 67 6.78 -4.55 17.35
CA ALA A 67 5.89 -3.78 16.49
C ALA A 67 4.53 -3.56 17.18
N ILE A 68 3.95 -2.38 16.97
CA ILE A 68 2.64 -2.00 17.48
C ILE A 68 1.65 -2.08 16.32
N TYR A 69 0.47 -2.63 16.58
CA TYR A 69 -0.61 -2.64 15.59
C TYR A 69 -1.01 -1.20 15.22
N SER A 70 -1.07 -0.90 13.91
CA SER A 70 -1.45 0.41 13.40
C SER A 70 -2.89 0.38 12.85
N PHE A 71 -3.12 -0.33 11.74
CA PHE A 71 -4.44 -0.46 11.11
C PHE A 71 -4.54 -1.77 10.31
N SER A 72 -5.73 -2.04 9.78
CA SER A 72 -6.01 -3.15 8.86
C SER A 72 -6.60 -2.59 7.57
N GLU A 73 -6.18 -3.16 6.44
CA GLU A 73 -6.71 -2.82 5.12
C GLU A 73 -7.79 -3.82 4.72
N CYS A 74 -8.90 -3.30 4.19
CA CYS A 74 -10.03 -4.13 3.77
C CYS A 74 -10.14 -4.12 2.25
N ARG A 75 -9.91 -5.27 1.62
CA ARG A 75 -10.20 -5.44 0.19
C ARG A 75 -11.70 -5.68 -0.01
N MET A 76 -12.36 -4.78 -0.73
CA MET A 76 -13.76 -4.92 -1.10
C MET A 76 -13.90 -5.60 -2.46
N LYS A 77 -14.96 -6.40 -2.64
CA LYS A 77 -15.35 -6.97 -3.93
C LYS A 77 -16.77 -6.52 -4.26
N CYS A 78 -16.93 -5.73 -5.30
CA CYS A 78 -18.25 -5.40 -5.84
C CYS A 78 -18.78 -6.61 -6.62
N LEU A 79 -19.86 -7.23 -6.13
CA LEU A 79 -20.48 -8.38 -6.78
C LEU A 79 -21.54 -7.96 -7.80
N ASN A 80 -22.31 -6.94 -7.45
CA ASN A 80 -23.32 -6.30 -8.28
C ASN A 80 -23.32 -4.80 -7.95
N TYR A 81 -23.55 -3.96 -8.95
CA TYR A 81 -23.76 -2.52 -8.75
C TYR A 81 -24.93 -2.05 -9.60
N ASP A 82 -25.70 -1.10 -9.07
CA ASP A 82 -26.76 -0.37 -9.76
C ASP A 82 -26.47 1.12 -9.55
N ILE A 83 -26.08 1.83 -10.61
CA ILE A 83 -25.78 3.26 -10.53
C ILE A 83 -27.08 4.02 -10.78
N ARG A 84 -27.52 4.75 -9.77
CA ARG A 84 -28.64 5.69 -9.90
C ARG A 84 -28.11 7.10 -9.74
N GLU A 85 -28.22 7.90 -10.79
CA GLU A 85 -27.98 9.33 -10.69
C GLU A 85 -28.99 9.92 -9.70
N ASN A 86 -28.48 10.40 -8.57
CA ASN A 86 -29.31 10.90 -7.48
C ASN A 86 -29.15 12.41 -7.28
N ASN A 87 -28.38 13.08 -8.14
CA ASN A 87 -28.13 14.51 -8.07
C ASN A 87 -27.98 15.10 -9.49
N LYS A 88 -28.76 16.14 -9.80
CA LYS A 88 -28.70 16.85 -11.09
C LYS A 88 -27.68 17.98 -11.12
N ASP A 89 -27.18 18.39 -9.96
CA ASP A 89 -26.22 19.50 -9.82
C ASP A 89 -24.77 19.01 -9.95
N ILE A 90 -24.54 17.70 -9.99
CA ILE A 90 -23.22 17.08 -10.12
C ILE A 90 -23.26 16.11 -11.30
N SER A 91 -22.27 16.21 -12.17
CA SER A 91 -22.06 15.27 -13.27
C SER A 91 -20.71 14.58 -13.11
N LEU A 92 -20.66 13.28 -13.45
CA LEU A 92 -19.40 12.56 -13.59
C LEU A 92 -18.86 12.81 -15.00
N VAL A 93 -17.61 13.24 -15.08
CA VAL A 93 -16.94 13.54 -16.35
C VAL A 93 -15.77 12.59 -16.50
N LYS A 94 -15.61 12.03 -17.71
CA LYS A 94 -14.43 11.24 -18.04
C LYS A 94 -13.22 12.17 -18.08
N CYS A 95 -12.21 11.85 -17.29
CA CYS A 95 -10.98 12.61 -17.22
C CYS A 95 -10.13 12.45 -18.49
N LYS A 96 -9.41 13.52 -18.87
CA LYS A 96 -8.46 13.60 -19.98
C LYS A 96 -7.11 14.16 -19.51
N ASN A 97 -6.10 14.06 -20.37
CA ASN A 97 -4.76 14.59 -20.07
C ASN A 97 -4.74 16.12 -19.80
N GLU A 98 -5.71 16.88 -20.33
CA GLU A 98 -5.85 18.31 -20.06
C GLU A 98 -6.27 18.63 -18.60
N ASP A 99 -6.82 17.65 -17.87
CA ASP A 99 -7.31 17.84 -16.49
C ASP A 99 -6.22 17.63 -15.42
N VAL A 100 -4.99 17.30 -15.84
CA VAL A 100 -3.90 16.87 -14.93
C VAL A 100 -3.58 17.91 -13.86
N ASP A 101 -3.44 19.18 -14.23
CA ASP A 101 -3.14 20.26 -13.28
C ASP A 101 -4.27 20.41 -12.23
N GLN A 102 -5.52 20.24 -12.68
CA GLN A 102 -6.66 20.28 -11.78
C GLN A 102 -6.65 19.08 -10.83
N ILE A 103 -6.40 17.87 -11.33
CA ILE A 103 -6.30 16.66 -10.49
C ILE A 103 -5.18 16.80 -9.47
N GLU A 104 -4.01 17.28 -9.88
CA GLU A 104 -2.88 17.50 -8.96
C GLU A 104 -3.26 18.49 -7.85
N ASN A 105 -3.91 19.59 -8.21
CA ASN A 105 -4.40 20.56 -7.23
C ASN A 105 -5.44 19.95 -6.28
N LEU A 106 -6.42 19.19 -6.81
CA LEU A 106 -7.43 18.53 -5.97
C LEU A 106 -6.80 17.47 -5.06
N ASN A 107 -5.82 16.71 -5.55
CA ASN A 107 -5.09 15.73 -4.74
C ASN A 107 -4.33 16.41 -3.60
N LYS A 108 -3.73 17.57 -3.86
CA LYS A 108 -3.08 18.38 -2.83
C LYS A 108 -4.08 18.91 -1.81
N VAL A 109 -5.23 19.43 -2.27
CA VAL A 109 -6.27 20.01 -1.39
C VAL A 109 -6.92 18.95 -0.52
N PHE A 110 -7.26 17.78 -1.07
CA PHE A 110 -8.05 16.77 -0.37
C PHE A 110 -7.20 15.71 0.34
N PHE A 111 -6.05 15.33 -0.22
CA PHE A 111 -5.20 14.25 0.32
C PHE A 111 -3.85 14.74 0.84
N GLY A 112 -3.54 16.04 0.68
CA GLY A 112 -2.26 16.61 1.14
C GLY A 112 -1.05 16.10 0.35
N TYR A 113 -1.27 15.44 -0.79
CA TYR A 113 -0.23 14.77 -1.57
C TYR A 113 0.29 15.66 -2.70
N VAL A 114 1.60 15.58 -2.96
CA VAL A 114 2.22 16.05 -4.21
C VAL A 114 2.90 14.82 -4.80
N SER A 115 2.33 14.27 -5.87
CA SER A 115 2.95 13.12 -6.53
C SER A 115 4.27 13.54 -7.17
N SER A 116 5.31 12.70 -7.05
CA SER A 116 6.54 12.89 -7.83
C SER A 116 6.41 12.37 -9.27
N GLU A 117 5.35 11.63 -9.56
CA GLU A 117 5.08 11.05 -10.88
C GLU A 117 3.74 11.58 -11.41
N LEU A 118 3.79 12.32 -12.53
CA LEU A 118 2.59 12.61 -13.32
C LEU A 118 2.24 11.33 -14.08
N ILE A 119 1.18 10.64 -13.65
CA ILE A 119 0.58 9.56 -14.44
C ILE A 119 -0.61 10.18 -15.17
N LEU A 120 -0.54 10.18 -16.50
CA LEU A 120 -1.59 10.73 -17.35
C LEU A 120 -2.77 9.74 -17.41
N PRO A 121 -4.03 10.21 -17.35
CA PRO A 121 -5.21 9.34 -17.35
C PRO A 121 -5.25 8.34 -18.51
N GLU A 122 -4.82 8.76 -19.71
CA GLU A 122 -4.79 7.88 -20.89
C GLU A 122 -3.64 6.86 -20.88
N ASP A 123 -2.62 7.08 -20.05
CA ASP A 123 -1.51 6.12 -19.87
C ASP A 123 -1.84 5.08 -18.78
N GLU A 124 -2.72 5.41 -17.83
CA GLU A 124 -3.33 4.41 -16.93
C GLU A 124 -4.25 3.43 -17.68
N GLU A 125 -5.08 3.90 -18.62
CA GLU A 125 -6.01 3.05 -19.39
C GLU A 125 -5.32 1.99 -20.27
N LYS A 126 -4.01 2.10 -20.50
CA LYS A 126 -3.23 1.17 -21.35
C LYS A 126 -2.61 -0.01 -20.57
N ASN A 127 -2.64 0.01 -19.23
CA ASN A 127 -2.08 -1.04 -18.35
C ASN A 127 -3.16 -2.00 -17.84
#